data_AF-D6ZC10-F1
#
_entry.id   AF-D6ZC10-F1
#
_cell.length_a   1.000
_cell.length_b   1.000
_cell.length_c   1.000
_cell.angle_alpha   90.00
_cell.angle_beta   90.00
_cell.angle_gamma   90.00
#
_symmetry.space_group_name_H-M   'P 1'
#
loop_
_entity.id
_entity.type
_entity.pdbx_description
1 polymer ?
#
loop_
_entity_poly.entity_id
_entity_poly.type
_entity_poly.pdbx_seq_one_letter_code
_entity_poly.pdbx_strand_id
1 'polypeptide(L)'
;MAVTVNPAALYAFKEHQIKITEEIDAAKKYSDTNLQDMSWTSAGIAGQFLWSTAISGIKNIHQGVDTNLTLLHSLTTVSANEVGKAGDMYAHTDQYHAQQIDNKYNGTPEWTGHGLHRFSAEDPASKLQPPKAEEIIPGGVDKALGAGSWLSLSHWVLEAIDQVCGVNPGKWVLEKFTGDWEAFGKVADSLRKIGEFYNSYGQNISEDMVFMLDSWTGKAAGSAKGYFEKFASSVQHQQDSLEKVAH
;
A
#
# COMPACT_ATOMS: atom_id res chain seq x y z
N MET A 1 -27.00 18.13 17.94
CA MET A 1 -26.10 18.89 17.03
C MET A 1 -26.86 19.14 15.75
N ALA A 2 -26.66 20.31 15.13
CA ALA A 2 -27.06 20.50 13.74
C ALA A 2 -26.19 19.62 12.83
N VAL A 3 -26.68 19.33 11.64
CA VAL A 3 -25.88 18.72 10.56
C VAL A 3 -25.33 19.88 9.73
N THR A 4 -24.03 19.86 9.48
CA THR A 4 -23.35 20.79 8.57
C THR A 4 -22.59 19.97 7.55
N VAL A 5 -22.64 20.38 6.29
CA VAL A 5 -21.97 19.71 5.18
C VAL A 5 -21.56 20.74 4.13
N ASN A 6 -20.39 20.56 3.54
CA ASN A 6 -20.02 21.18 2.27
C ASN A 6 -19.92 20.06 1.21
N PRO A 7 -20.91 19.92 0.31
CA PRO A 7 -20.86 18.89 -0.74
C PRO A 7 -19.60 18.94 -1.60
N ALA A 8 -19.01 20.13 -1.81
CA ALA A 8 -17.76 20.28 -2.56
C ALA A 8 -16.57 19.57 -1.89
N ALA A 9 -16.54 19.45 -0.56
CA ALA A 9 -15.49 18.70 0.13
C ALA A 9 -15.64 17.18 -0.05
N LEU A 10 -16.87 16.67 -0.14
CA LEU A 10 -17.15 15.26 -0.44
C LEU A 10 -16.80 14.92 -1.90
N TYR A 11 -17.06 15.84 -2.84
CA TYR A 11 -16.60 15.69 -4.22
C TYR A 11 -15.07 15.76 -4.33
N ALA A 12 -14.43 16.71 -3.67
CA ALA A 12 -12.97 16.84 -3.64
C ALA A 12 -12.30 15.57 -3.08
N PHE A 13 -12.84 15.02 -1.98
CA PHE A 13 -12.43 13.71 -1.45
C PHE A 13 -12.55 12.60 -2.50
N LYS A 14 -13.72 12.48 -3.15
CA LYS A 14 -13.94 11.47 -4.20
C LYS A 14 -12.94 11.61 -5.36
N GLU A 15 -12.75 12.83 -5.86
CA GLU A 15 -11.87 13.10 -7.01
C GLU A 15 -10.42 12.77 -6.67
N HIS A 16 -9.93 13.17 -5.49
CA HIS A 16 -8.57 12.86 -5.07
C HIS A 16 -8.37 11.36 -4.83
N GLN A 17 -9.32 10.71 -4.14
CA GLN A 17 -9.29 9.25 -3.91
C GLN A 17 -9.33 8.43 -5.21
N ILE A 18 -10.13 8.84 -6.20
CA ILE A 18 -10.10 8.22 -7.54
C ILE A 18 -8.74 8.45 -8.19
N LYS A 19 -8.21 9.68 -8.17
CA LYS A 19 -6.91 9.98 -8.77
C LYS A 19 -5.77 9.14 -8.18
N ILE A 20 -5.67 9.00 -6.86
CA ILE A 20 -4.60 8.19 -6.26
C ILE A 20 -4.71 6.69 -6.60
N THR A 21 -5.86 6.18 -7.09
CA THR A 21 -5.91 4.80 -7.60
C THR A 21 -5.04 4.57 -8.84
N GLU A 22 -4.72 5.62 -9.61
CA GLU A 22 -3.78 5.54 -10.74
C GLU A 22 -2.38 5.08 -10.28
N GLU A 23 -1.97 5.44 -9.06
CA GLU A 23 -0.68 5.05 -8.47
C GLU A 23 -0.64 3.55 -8.08
N ILE A 24 -1.79 2.90 -7.96
CA ILE A 24 -1.86 1.44 -7.71
C ILE A 24 -1.40 0.67 -8.94
N ASP A 25 -1.66 1.15 -10.15
CA ASP A 25 -1.18 0.51 -11.38
C ASP A 25 0.35 0.63 -11.50
N ALA A 26 0.93 1.73 -11.00
CA ALA A 26 2.39 1.84 -10.84
C ALA A 26 2.93 0.80 -9.85
N ALA A 27 2.28 0.61 -8.69
CA ALA A 27 2.65 -0.42 -7.71
C ALA A 27 2.53 -1.85 -8.26
N LYS A 28 1.49 -2.14 -9.05
CA LYS A 28 1.32 -3.45 -9.71
C LYS A 28 2.44 -3.71 -10.71
N LYS A 29 2.69 -2.76 -11.61
CA LYS A 29 3.78 -2.85 -12.59
C LYS A 29 5.14 -3.00 -11.90
N TYR A 30 5.36 -2.31 -10.78
CA TYR A 30 6.57 -2.44 -9.97
C TYR A 30 6.69 -3.85 -9.36
N SER A 31 5.60 -4.35 -8.76
CA SER A 31 5.52 -5.70 -8.20
C SER A 31 5.83 -6.78 -9.25
N ASP A 32 5.20 -6.68 -10.43
CA ASP A 32 5.44 -7.61 -11.54
C ASP A 32 6.90 -7.60 -12.00
N THR A 33 7.45 -6.40 -12.25
CA THR A 33 8.82 -6.22 -12.75
C THR A 33 9.87 -6.78 -11.80
N ASN A 34 9.69 -6.62 -10.48
CA ASN A 34 10.74 -6.92 -9.51
C ASN A 34 10.52 -8.23 -8.72
N LEU A 35 9.33 -8.86 -8.79
CA LEU A 35 9.04 -10.10 -8.06
C LEU A 35 8.69 -11.30 -8.95
N GLN A 36 8.22 -11.13 -10.20
CA GLN A 36 7.87 -12.29 -11.05
C GLN A 36 9.08 -12.92 -11.78
N ASP A 37 10.04 -12.11 -12.24
CA ASP A 37 10.98 -12.51 -13.30
C ASP A 37 12.23 -13.30 -12.82
N MET A 38 12.16 -13.86 -11.61
CA MET A 38 13.22 -14.68 -11.01
C MET A 38 13.31 -16.08 -11.63
N SER A 39 13.81 -16.15 -12.87
CA SER A 39 14.11 -17.41 -13.58
C SER A 39 15.54 -17.91 -13.27
N TRP A 40 15.68 -18.60 -12.13
CA TRP A 40 16.96 -19.13 -11.64
C TRP A 40 17.50 -20.30 -12.49
N THR A 41 18.17 -19.99 -13.58
CA THR A 41 18.77 -20.98 -14.51
C THR A 41 20.23 -21.34 -14.21
N SER A 42 20.85 -20.70 -13.21
CA SER A 42 22.26 -20.89 -12.84
C SER A 42 22.51 -21.97 -11.77
N ALA A 43 21.47 -22.44 -11.09
CA ALA A 43 21.59 -23.46 -10.05
C ALA A 43 21.43 -24.87 -10.64
N GLY A 44 22.49 -25.69 -10.55
CA GLY A 44 22.46 -27.08 -10.99
C GLY A 44 21.40 -27.94 -10.25
N ILE A 45 21.20 -29.18 -10.71
CA ILE A 45 20.07 -30.06 -10.34
C ILE A 45 19.77 -30.12 -8.82
N ALA A 46 20.80 -30.17 -7.96
CA ALA A 46 20.62 -30.18 -6.50
C ALA A 46 20.11 -28.84 -5.93
N GLY A 47 20.51 -27.72 -6.53
CA GLY A 47 19.97 -26.41 -6.20
C GLY A 47 18.54 -26.25 -6.68
N GLN A 48 18.19 -26.73 -7.88
CA GLN A 48 16.86 -26.57 -8.48
C GLN A 48 15.71 -27.03 -7.56
N PHE A 49 15.94 -28.08 -6.76
CA PHE A 49 14.98 -28.54 -5.74
C PHE A 49 14.82 -27.53 -4.59
N LEU A 50 15.92 -27.03 -4.02
CA LEU A 50 15.91 -26.04 -2.93
C LEU A 50 15.34 -24.68 -3.38
N TRP A 51 15.66 -24.25 -4.60
CA TRP A 51 15.12 -23.04 -5.20
C TRP A 51 13.59 -23.11 -5.39
N SER A 52 13.02 -24.31 -5.60
CA SER A 52 11.57 -24.44 -5.83
C SER A 52 10.72 -23.94 -4.66
N THR A 53 11.15 -24.14 -3.41
CA THR A 53 10.47 -23.64 -2.22
C THR A 53 10.58 -22.11 -2.10
N ALA A 54 11.79 -21.56 -2.28
CA ALA A 54 12.01 -20.10 -2.20
C ALA A 54 11.29 -19.35 -3.34
N ILE A 55 11.33 -19.86 -4.57
CA ILE A 55 10.61 -19.32 -5.73
C ILE A 55 9.10 -19.37 -5.49
N SER A 56 8.60 -20.47 -4.92
CA SER A 56 7.18 -20.60 -4.55
C SER A 56 6.78 -19.61 -3.46
N GLY A 57 7.65 -19.33 -2.48
CA GLY A 57 7.47 -18.27 -1.49
C GLY A 57 7.35 -16.89 -2.12
N ILE A 58 8.31 -16.49 -2.96
CA ILE A 58 8.29 -15.20 -3.66
C ILE A 58 7.07 -15.05 -4.55
N LYS A 59 6.67 -16.13 -5.26
CA LYS A 59 5.45 -16.16 -6.06
C LYS A 59 4.19 -15.98 -5.21
N ASN A 60 4.10 -16.63 -4.05
CA ASN A 60 2.97 -16.47 -3.13
C ASN A 60 2.91 -15.03 -2.57
N ILE A 61 4.06 -14.42 -2.27
CA ILE A 61 4.17 -13.03 -1.82
C ILE A 61 3.70 -12.07 -2.93
N HIS A 62 4.19 -12.24 -4.16
CA HIS A 62 3.75 -11.46 -5.33
C HIS A 62 2.23 -11.57 -5.55
N GLN A 63 1.66 -12.77 -5.50
CA GLN A 63 0.21 -12.99 -5.61
C GLN A 63 -0.57 -12.32 -4.46
N GLY A 64 -0.03 -12.33 -3.24
CA GLY A 64 -0.59 -11.61 -2.10
C GLY A 64 -0.59 -10.09 -2.31
N VAL A 65 0.52 -9.54 -2.80
CA VAL A 65 0.65 -8.11 -3.14
C VAL A 65 -0.34 -7.72 -4.25
N ASP A 66 -0.40 -8.44 -5.37
CA ASP A 66 -1.35 -8.12 -6.46
C ASP A 66 -2.83 -8.23 -6.01
N THR A 67 -3.14 -9.23 -5.19
CA THR A 67 -4.48 -9.36 -4.57
C THR A 67 -4.78 -8.14 -3.69
N ASN A 68 -3.85 -7.72 -2.83
CA ASN A 68 -4.02 -6.58 -1.94
C ASN A 68 -4.09 -5.25 -2.70
N LEU A 69 -3.30 -5.05 -3.76
CA LEU A 69 -3.39 -3.87 -4.64
C LEU A 69 -4.73 -3.83 -5.39
N THR A 70 -5.22 -4.98 -5.88
CA THR A 70 -6.54 -5.08 -6.52
C THR A 70 -7.68 -4.79 -5.54
N LEU A 71 -7.60 -5.29 -4.31
CA LEU A 71 -8.56 -4.97 -3.25
C LEU A 71 -8.51 -3.49 -2.86
N LEU A 72 -7.31 -2.91 -2.72
CA LEU A 72 -7.11 -1.48 -2.44
C LEU A 72 -7.80 -0.61 -3.50
N HIS A 73 -7.53 -0.87 -4.79
CA HIS A 73 -8.15 -0.14 -5.90
C HIS A 73 -9.69 -0.22 -5.83
N SER A 74 -10.23 -1.42 -5.61
CA SER A 74 -11.68 -1.65 -5.51
C SER A 74 -12.30 -0.90 -4.32
N LEU A 75 -11.72 -1.04 -3.12
CA LEU A 75 -12.25 -0.44 -1.90
C LEU A 75 -12.14 1.10 -1.91
N THR A 76 -11.03 1.66 -2.40
CA THR A 76 -10.90 3.12 -2.60
C THR A 76 -11.95 3.60 -3.59
N THR A 77 -12.04 3.00 -4.78
CA THR A 77 -12.99 3.40 -5.83
C THR A 77 -14.44 3.35 -5.36
N VAL A 78 -14.86 2.26 -4.69
CA VAL A 78 -16.23 2.10 -4.21
C VAL A 78 -16.53 3.11 -3.10
N SER A 79 -15.67 3.22 -2.08
CA SER A 79 -15.91 4.13 -0.95
C SER A 79 -15.89 5.60 -1.34
N ALA A 80 -14.98 6.02 -2.24
CA ALA A 80 -14.97 7.35 -2.84
C ALA A 80 -16.27 7.66 -3.60
N ASN A 81 -16.81 6.70 -4.35
CA ASN A 81 -18.08 6.88 -5.05
C ASN A 81 -19.29 6.95 -4.11
N GLU A 82 -19.33 6.20 -3.00
CA GLU A 82 -20.38 6.33 -1.99
C GLU A 82 -20.31 7.68 -1.26
N VAL A 83 -19.12 8.21 -0.97
CA VAL A 83 -18.96 9.58 -0.47
C VAL A 83 -19.48 10.62 -1.47
N GLY A 84 -19.18 10.45 -2.77
CA GLY A 84 -19.74 11.31 -3.82
C GLY A 84 -21.27 11.30 -3.87
N LYS A 85 -21.90 10.12 -3.77
CA LYS A 85 -23.35 9.98 -3.69
C LYS A 85 -23.94 10.66 -2.45
N ALA A 86 -23.25 10.61 -1.31
CA ALA A 86 -23.66 11.39 -0.14
C ALA A 86 -23.58 12.90 -0.43
N GLY A 87 -22.53 13.35 -1.12
CA GLY A 87 -22.41 14.71 -1.67
C GLY A 87 -23.62 15.11 -2.52
N ASP A 88 -24.03 14.26 -3.48
CA ASP A 88 -25.21 14.47 -4.33
C ASP A 88 -26.51 14.61 -3.51
N MET A 89 -26.71 13.74 -2.51
CA MET A 89 -27.88 13.80 -1.63
C MET A 89 -27.94 15.10 -0.81
N TYR A 90 -26.80 15.56 -0.29
CA TYR A 90 -26.72 16.82 0.44
C TYR A 90 -26.91 18.03 -0.47
N ALA A 91 -26.21 18.08 -1.62
CA ALA A 91 -26.37 19.13 -2.62
C ALA A 91 -27.83 19.25 -3.11
N HIS A 92 -28.51 18.13 -3.35
CA HIS A 92 -29.93 18.12 -3.71
C HIS A 92 -30.84 18.67 -2.60
N THR A 93 -30.55 18.31 -1.34
CA THR A 93 -31.31 18.80 -0.18
C THR A 93 -31.11 20.30 0.03
N ASP A 94 -29.87 20.79 -0.12
CA ASP A 94 -29.54 22.21 -0.02
C ASP A 94 -30.16 23.00 -1.16
N GLN A 95 -30.14 22.49 -2.40
CA GLN A 95 -30.85 23.09 -3.54
C GLN A 95 -32.36 23.16 -3.31
N TYR A 96 -32.98 22.12 -2.75
CA TYR A 96 -34.40 22.13 -2.41
C TYR A 96 -34.74 23.20 -1.37
N HIS A 97 -33.93 23.33 -0.31
CA HIS A 97 -34.10 24.38 0.69
C HIS A 97 -33.81 25.79 0.13
N ALA A 98 -32.78 25.95 -0.71
CA ALA A 98 -32.46 27.19 -1.39
C ALA A 98 -33.62 27.63 -2.29
N GLN A 99 -34.18 26.74 -3.12
CA GLN A 99 -35.38 27.02 -3.91
C GLN A 99 -36.58 27.41 -3.03
N GLN A 100 -36.77 26.78 -1.87
CA GLN A 100 -37.82 27.18 -0.92
C GLN A 100 -37.59 28.56 -0.28
N ILE A 101 -36.33 28.98 -0.14
CA ILE A 101 -35.95 30.31 0.35
C ILE A 101 -36.12 31.33 -0.78
N ASP A 102 -35.56 31.11 -1.96
CA ASP A 102 -35.66 31.99 -3.14
C ASP A 102 -37.11 32.29 -3.52
N ASN A 103 -37.98 31.27 -3.52
CA ASN A 103 -39.43 31.44 -3.75
C ASN A 103 -40.15 32.32 -2.69
N LYS A 104 -39.46 32.69 -1.60
CA LYS A 104 -39.95 33.55 -0.51
C LYS A 104 -39.05 34.78 -0.28
N TYR A 105 -37.96 34.94 -1.03
CA TYR A 105 -36.93 35.94 -0.76
C TYR A 105 -37.01 37.11 -1.74
N ASN A 106 -37.14 38.31 -1.19
CA ASN A 106 -37.33 39.55 -1.98
C ASN A 106 -36.05 40.42 -2.04
N GLY A 107 -34.88 39.88 -1.67
CA GLY A 107 -33.61 40.61 -1.60
C GLY A 107 -32.63 40.26 -2.72
N THR A 108 -31.68 41.15 -2.98
CA THR A 108 -30.55 40.90 -3.91
C THR A 108 -29.43 40.10 -3.24
N PRO A 109 -28.84 39.09 -3.89
CA PRO A 109 -27.75 38.30 -3.33
C PRO A 109 -26.39 39.02 -3.40
N GLU A 110 -25.54 38.77 -2.41
CA GLU A 110 -24.14 39.17 -2.36
C GLU A 110 -23.29 37.90 -2.17
N TRP A 111 -22.20 37.73 -2.93
CA TRP A 111 -21.47 36.46 -3.03
C TRP A 111 -19.99 36.62 -2.68
N THR A 112 -19.51 35.84 -1.72
CA THR A 112 -18.10 35.80 -1.31
C THR A 112 -17.55 34.38 -1.43
N GLY A 113 -16.86 34.11 -2.54
CA GLY A 113 -16.21 32.83 -2.77
C GLY A 113 -14.93 32.68 -1.97
N HIS A 114 -14.74 31.53 -1.33
CA HIS A 114 -13.43 31.08 -0.85
C HIS A 114 -13.03 29.84 -1.65
N GLY A 115 -11.81 29.87 -2.20
CA GLY A 115 -11.29 28.82 -3.06
C GLY A 115 -11.05 27.52 -2.29
N LEU A 116 -11.31 26.38 -2.95
CA LEU A 116 -11.02 25.07 -2.38
C LEU A 116 -9.50 24.91 -2.21
N HIS A 117 -9.09 24.56 -0.99
CA HIS A 117 -7.69 24.25 -0.70
C HIS A 117 -7.26 22.97 -1.42
N ARG A 118 -5.99 22.94 -1.84
CA ARG A 118 -5.36 21.78 -2.47
C ARG A 118 -4.99 20.75 -1.40
N PHE A 119 -5.34 19.48 -1.61
CA PHE A 119 -4.75 18.37 -0.84
C PHE A 119 -3.23 18.42 -0.96
N SER A 120 -2.52 18.22 0.15
CA SER A 120 -1.06 18.36 0.25
C SER A 120 -0.39 17.03 0.60
N ALA A 121 -0.91 15.94 0.04
CA ALA A 121 -0.43 14.60 0.31
C ALA A 121 0.81 14.24 -0.54
N GLU A 122 1.66 13.38 0.00
CA GLU A 122 2.85 12.87 -0.71
C GLU A 122 2.44 11.82 -1.76
N ASP A 123 3.06 11.87 -2.94
CA ASP A 123 2.86 10.91 -4.04
C ASP A 123 3.31 9.49 -3.61
N PRO A 124 2.41 8.49 -3.51
CA PRO A 124 2.77 7.14 -3.13
C PRO A 124 3.72 6.44 -4.12
N ALA A 125 3.58 6.69 -5.43
CA ALA A 125 4.44 6.06 -6.44
C ALA A 125 5.89 6.55 -6.36
N SER A 126 6.14 7.73 -5.76
CA SER A 126 7.50 8.21 -5.47
C SER A 126 8.33 7.26 -4.61
N LYS A 127 7.70 6.36 -3.83
CA LYS A 127 8.37 5.32 -3.03
C LYS A 127 8.88 4.14 -3.86
N LEU A 128 8.32 3.91 -5.04
CA LEU A 128 8.58 2.75 -5.92
C LEU A 128 9.88 2.88 -6.73
N GLN A 129 10.97 3.25 -6.05
CA GLN A 129 12.28 3.43 -6.65
C GLN A 129 12.90 2.09 -7.09
N PRO A 130 13.82 2.07 -8.08
CA PRO A 130 14.53 0.86 -8.47
C PRO A 130 15.18 0.17 -7.27
N PRO A 131 15.01 -1.15 -7.08
CA PRO A 131 15.53 -1.83 -5.92
C PRO A 131 17.06 -1.93 -5.98
N LYS A 132 17.66 -1.89 -4.81
CA LYS A 132 19.09 -2.09 -4.61
C LYS A 132 19.29 -3.39 -3.83
N ALA A 133 20.28 -4.17 -4.24
CA ALA A 133 20.81 -5.15 -3.33
C ALA A 133 21.53 -4.41 -2.19
N GLU A 134 21.10 -4.64 -0.96
CA GLU A 134 22.00 -4.50 0.18
C GLU A 134 23.14 -5.53 0.02
N GLU A 135 24.36 -5.21 0.47
CA GLU A 135 25.50 -6.12 0.39
C GLU A 135 25.32 -7.32 1.32
N ILE A 136 24.54 -8.32 0.88
CA ILE A 136 24.44 -9.64 1.51
C ILE A 136 25.60 -10.52 1.03
N ILE A 137 26.84 -10.04 1.16
CA ILE A 137 28.06 -10.85 0.94
C ILE A 137 28.91 -10.84 2.23
N PRO A 138 29.21 -12.00 2.84
CA PRO A 138 29.61 -12.00 4.25
C PRO A 138 31.12 -11.82 4.42
N GLY A 139 31.54 -10.65 4.91
CA GLY A 139 32.86 -10.47 5.53
C GLY A 139 32.96 -11.02 6.95
N GLY A 140 31.92 -11.67 7.48
CA GLY A 140 31.85 -12.11 8.88
C GLY A 140 30.62 -12.95 9.22
N VAL A 141 30.52 -14.15 8.64
CA VAL A 141 29.44 -15.13 8.90
C VAL A 141 29.24 -15.38 10.40
N ASP A 142 30.34 -15.45 11.17
CA ASP A 142 30.30 -15.66 12.63
C ASP A 142 29.58 -14.54 13.42
N LYS A 143 29.48 -13.33 12.87
CA LYS A 143 28.65 -12.24 13.45
C LYS A 143 27.23 -12.24 12.91
N ALA A 144 27.04 -12.57 11.62
CA ALA A 144 25.72 -12.65 11.00
C ALA A 144 24.85 -13.74 11.63
N LEU A 145 25.42 -14.90 11.97
CA LEU A 145 24.72 -15.98 12.68
C LEU A 145 24.32 -15.63 14.13
N GLY A 146 24.84 -14.53 14.69
CA GLY A 146 24.42 -13.99 15.99
C GLY A 146 23.34 -12.91 15.90
N ALA A 147 23.00 -12.44 14.70
CA ALA A 147 22.01 -11.39 14.47
C ALA A 147 20.77 -11.99 13.77
N GLY A 148 19.65 -12.09 14.49
CA GLY A 148 18.40 -12.68 14.01
C GLY A 148 17.67 -11.90 12.89
N SER A 149 18.34 -10.98 12.21
CA SER A 149 17.83 -10.11 11.14
C SER A 149 18.08 -10.63 9.73
N TRP A 150 18.67 -11.83 9.60
CA TRP A 150 18.84 -12.54 8.33
C TRP A 150 17.63 -13.45 8.03
N LEU A 151 16.65 -13.53 8.94
CA LEU A 151 15.85 -14.74 9.10
C LEU A 151 14.64 -14.91 8.20
N SER A 152 13.79 -13.94 7.89
CA SER A 152 12.46 -14.29 7.33
C SER A 152 12.54 -14.99 5.96
N LEU A 153 13.36 -14.49 5.03
CA LEU A 153 13.58 -15.12 3.72
C LEU A 153 14.60 -16.26 3.78
N SER A 154 15.66 -16.13 4.58
CA SER A 154 16.67 -17.18 4.66
C SER A 154 16.25 -18.39 5.48
N HIS A 155 15.33 -18.25 6.43
CA HIS A 155 14.83 -19.36 7.25
C HIS A 155 14.16 -20.40 6.36
N TRP A 156 13.42 -19.96 5.33
CA TRP A 156 12.79 -20.87 4.36
C TRP A 156 13.86 -21.60 3.51
N VAL A 157 14.96 -20.91 3.18
CA VAL A 157 16.11 -21.50 2.48
C VAL A 157 16.88 -22.47 3.40
N LEU A 158 17.15 -22.09 4.64
CA LEU A 158 17.89 -22.87 5.64
C LEU A 158 17.11 -24.10 6.10
N GLU A 159 15.79 -23.99 6.28
CA GLU A 159 14.92 -25.10 6.65
C GLU A 159 14.78 -26.10 5.49
N ALA A 160 14.71 -25.64 4.24
CA ALA A 160 14.80 -26.51 3.08
C ALA A 160 16.17 -27.23 3.00
N ILE A 161 17.27 -26.58 3.38
CA ILE A 161 18.61 -27.20 3.40
C ILE A 161 18.74 -28.21 4.54
N ASP A 162 18.23 -27.90 5.73
CA ASP A 162 18.26 -28.80 6.90
C ASP A 162 17.49 -30.09 6.64
N GLN A 163 16.25 -29.97 6.11
CA GLN A 163 15.40 -31.12 5.75
C GLN A 163 15.99 -32.04 4.68
N VAL A 164 16.81 -31.50 3.75
CA VAL A 164 17.33 -32.25 2.60
C VAL A 164 18.73 -32.80 2.82
N CYS A 165 19.60 -32.08 3.54
CA CYS A 165 21.04 -32.38 3.53
C CYS A 165 21.61 -32.85 4.87
N GLY A 166 20.97 -32.58 6.02
CA GLY A 166 21.43 -33.08 7.34
C GLY A 166 22.86 -32.69 7.73
N VAL A 167 23.38 -31.62 7.13
CA VAL A 167 24.74 -31.09 7.32
C VAL A 167 24.66 -29.65 7.84
N ASN A 168 25.73 -29.16 8.48
CA ASN A 168 25.81 -27.78 8.94
C ASN A 168 25.47 -26.80 7.79
N PRO A 169 24.30 -26.12 7.83
CA PRO A 169 23.77 -25.44 6.67
C PRO A 169 24.62 -24.23 6.30
N GLY A 170 25.18 -23.50 7.27
CA GLY A 170 26.04 -22.34 6.99
C GLY A 170 27.30 -22.69 6.18
N LYS A 171 27.94 -23.84 6.47
CA LYS A 171 29.11 -24.29 5.71
C LYS A 171 28.74 -24.86 4.33
N TRP A 172 27.66 -25.64 4.25
CA TRP A 172 27.19 -26.16 2.97
C TRP A 172 26.73 -25.03 2.04
N VAL A 173 26.08 -23.99 2.59
CA VAL A 173 25.76 -22.75 1.88
C VAL A 173 27.05 -22.11 1.35
N LEU A 174 28.05 -21.84 2.18
CA LEU A 174 29.30 -21.22 1.67
C LEU A 174 30.00 -22.03 0.56
N GLU A 175 29.95 -23.37 0.60
CA GLU A 175 30.67 -24.26 -0.33
C GLU A 175 29.87 -24.66 -1.59
N LYS A 176 28.53 -24.51 -1.60
CA LYS A 176 27.66 -24.91 -2.72
C LYS A 176 26.74 -23.80 -3.25
N PHE A 177 26.65 -22.68 -2.55
CA PHE A 177 25.60 -21.66 -2.72
C PHE A 177 26.21 -20.34 -3.21
N THR A 178 27.01 -20.43 -4.28
CA THR A 178 27.37 -19.29 -5.14
C THR A 178 26.15 -18.88 -5.98
N GLY A 179 25.09 -18.45 -5.30
CA GLY A 179 23.85 -17.95 -5.91
C GLY A 179 23.86 -16.43 -6.09
N ASP A 180 22.88 -15.93 -6.83
CA ASP A 180 22.64 -14.51 -7.03
C ASP A 180 21.98 -13.88 -5.77
N TRP A 181 22.79 -13.69 -4.72
CA TRP A 181 22.37 -13.00 -3.50
C TRP A 181 21.94 -11.54 -3.78
N GLU A 182 22.40 -10.95 -4.88
CA GLU A 182 22.02 -9.62 -5.34
C GLU A 182 20.52 -9.59 -5.72
N ALA A 183 20.02 -10.62 -6.40
CA ALA A 183 18.60 -10.78 -6.74
C ALA A 183 17.71 -10.90 -5.49
N PHE A 184 18.13 -11.65 -4.46
CA PHE A 184 17.39 -11.71 -3.19
C PHE A 184 17.38 -10.37 -2.45
N GLY A 185 18.52 -9.67 -2.39
CA GLY A 185 18.59 -8.33 -1.79
C GLY A 185 17.66 -7.35 -2.47
N LYS A 186 17.57 -7.40 -3.81
CA LYS A 186 16.63 -6.59 -4.60
C LYS A 186 15.16 -6.94 -4.30
N VAL A 187 14.80 -8.21 -4.15
CA VAL A 187 13.43 -8.59 -3.74
C VAL A 187 13.08 -8.03 -2.36
N ALA A 188 13.97 -8.17 -1.39
CA ALA A 188 13.74 -7.63 -0.04
C ALA A 188 13.54 -6.10 -0.08
N ASP A 189 14.40 -5.37 -0.79
CA ASP A 189 14.25 -3.92 -0.98
C ASP A 189 12.96 -3.55 -1.75
N SER A 190 12.57 -4.31 -2.77
CA SER A 190 11.28 -4.12 -3.45
C SER A 190 10.08 -4.31 -2.54
N LEU A 191 10.08 -5.32 -1.67
CA LEU A 191 8.99 -5.54 -0.70
C LEU A 191 8.90 -4.38 0.30
N ARG A 192 10.03 -3.83 0.76
CA ARG A 192 10.05 -2.63 1.63
C ARG A 192 9.47 -1.42 0.91
N LYS A 193 9.83 -1.18 -0.35
CA LYS A 193 9.28 -0.06 -1.15
C LYS A 193 7.79 -0.18 -1.44
N ILE A 194 7.29 -1.41 -1.62
CA ILE A 194 5.84 -1.67 -1.71
C ILE A 194 5.17 -1.40 -0.34
N GLY A 195 5.84 -1.70 0.78
CA GLY A 195 5.42 -1.29 2.12
C GLY A 195 5.36 0.23 2.31
N GLU A 196 6.41 0.96 1.91
CA GLU A 196 6.46 2.43 1.93
C GLU A 196 5.34 3.04 1.07
N PHE A 197 5.08 2.47 -0.12
CA PHE A 197 3.95 2.84 -0.97
C PHE A 197 2.61 2.70 -0.21
N TYR A 198 2.35 1.55 0.43
CA TYR A 198 1.12 1.34 1.19
C TYR A 198 0.96 2.35 2.34
N ASN A 199 2.04 2.65 3.08
CA ASN A 199 1.98 3.64 4.15
C ASN A 199 1.66 5.05 3.62
N SER A 200 2.35 5.48 2.55
CA SER A 200 2.07 6.76 1.89
C SER A 200 0.64 6.84 1.34
N TYR A 201 0.12 5.75 0.78
CA TYR A 201 -1.27 5.64 0.33
C TYR A 201 -2.27 5.78 1.49
N GLY A 202 -2.03 5.12 2.63
CA GLY A 202 -2.87 5.25 3.81
C GLY A 202 -2.81 6.64 4.46
N GLN A 203 -1.69 7.35 4.34
CA GLN A 203 -1.58 8.77 4.74
C GLN A 203 -2.47 9.65 3.85
N ASN A 204 -2.45 9.46 2.52
CA ASN A 204 -3.36 10.16 1.59
C ASN A 204 -4.84 9.99 2.01
N ILE A 205 -5.29 8.75 2.27
CA ILE A 205 -6.67 8.48 2.75
C ILE A 205 -6.97 9.26 4.05
N SER A 206 -6.00 9.29 4.97
CA SER A 206 -6.17 9.95 6.28
C SER A 206 -6.29 11.47 6.16
N GLU A 207 -5.44 12.10 5.34
CA GLU A 207 -5.44 13.54 5.11
C GLU A 207 -6.71 14.00 4.37
N ASP A 208 -7.09 13.28 3.31
CA ASP A 208 -8.32 13.55 2.57
C ASP A 208 -9.55 13.44 3.47
N MET A 209 -9.59 12.41 4.32
CA MET A 209 -10.67 12.20 5.29
C MET A 209 -10.75 13.37 6.28
N VAL A 210 -9.62 13.85 6.81
CA VAL A 210 -9.59 15.00 7.73
C VAL A 210 -10.13 16.25 7.04
N PHE A 211 -9.71 16.54 5.81
CA PHE A 211 -10.21 17.67 5.03
C PHE A 211 -11.73 17.59 4.76
N MET A 212 -12.22 16.41 4.37
CA MET A 212 -13.65 16.17 4.16
C MET A 212 -14.46 16.42 5.44
N LEU A 213 -13.97 15.94 6.59
CA LEU A 213 -14.67 15.99 7.87
C LEU A 213 -14.63 17.37 8.54
N ASP A 214 -13.65 18.23 8.22
CA ASP A 214 -13.61 19.63 8.71
C ASP A 214 -14.90 20.40 8.36
N SER A 215 -15.49 20.07 7.21
CA SER A 215 -16.74 20.68 6.72
C SER A 215 -17.94 19.72 6.70
N TRP A 216 -17.84 18.53 7.30
CA TRP A 216 -18.94 17.55 7.34
C TRP A 216 -19.15 16.94 8.73
N THR A 217 -20.35 17.14 9.29
CA THR A 217 -20.73 16.69 10.64
C THR A 217 -22.06 15.93 10.65
N GLY A 218 -22.29 15.14 11.71
CA GLY A 218 -23.50 14.35 11.89
C GLY A 218 -23.24 12.83 11.84
N LYS A 219 -24.32 12.03 11.83
CA LYS A 219 -24.21 10.56 11.91
C LYS A 219 -23.49 9.95 10.71
N ALA A 220 -23.77 10.44 9.49
CA ALA A 220 -23.13 9.94 8.28
C ALA A 220 -21.62 10.26 8.26
N ALA A 221 -21.23 11.49 8.63
CA ALA A 221 -19.84 11.88 8.81
C ALA A 221 -19.11 11.02 9.86
N GLY A 222 -19.76 10.74 11.00
CA GLY A 222 -19.22 9.85 12.03
C GLY A 222 -19.01 8.40 11.55
N SER A 223 -19.93 7.86 10.76
CA SER A 223 -19.77 6.54 10.13
C SER A 223 -18.66 6.53 9.08
N ALA A 224 -18.57 7.57 8.23
CA ALA A 224 -17.52 7.72 7.23
C ALA A 224 -16.14 7.80 7.90
N LYS A 225 -16.00 8.64 8.94
CA LYS A 225 -14.79 8.72 9.76
C LYS A 225 -14.35 7.35 10.27
N GLY A 226 -15.24 6.64 10.96
CA GLY A 226 -14.92 5.32 11.54
C GLY A 226 -14.65 4.21 10.50
N TYR A 227 -15.06 4.41 9.25
CA TYR A 227 -14.65 3.56 8.12
C TYR A 227 -13.25 3.94 7.63
N PHE A 228 -13.01 5.22 7.28
CA PHE A 228 -11.76 5.66 6.68
C PHE A 228 -10.57 5.60 7.65
N GLU A 229 -10.75 5.86 8.95
CA GLU A 229 -9.71 5.63 9.97
C GLU A 229 -9.24 4.15 9.97
N LYS A 230 -10.18 3.20 9.91
CA LYS A 230 -9.86 1.77 9.87
C LYS A 230 -9.27 1.35 8.54
N PHE A 231 -9.76 1.90 7.43
CA PHE A 231 -9.28 1.60 6.09
C PHE A 231 -7.83 2.08 5.93
N ALA A 232 -7.56 3.37 6.19
CA ALA A 232 -6.21 3.94 6.16
C ALA A 232 -5.22 3.15 7.04
N SER A 233 -5.60 2.86 8.29
CA SER A 233 -4.77 2.06 9.20
C SER A 233 -4.55 0.63 8.69
N SER A 234 -5.54 -0.02 8.08
CA SER A 234 -5.38 -1.38 7.51
C SER A 234 -4.45 -1.40 6.28
N VAL A 235 -4.42 -0.31 5.53
CA VAL A 235 -3.48 -0.12 4.41
C VAL A 235 -2.07 0.13 4.95
N GLN A 236 -1.90 1.00 5.95
CA GLN A 236 -0.60 1.28 6.58
C GLN A 236 0.05 0.02 7.18
N HIS A 237 -0.72 -0.83 7.88
CA HIS A 237 -0.21 -2.10 8.44
C HIS A 237 0.24 -3.14 7.38
N GLN A 238 0.04 -2.89 6.09
CA GLN A 238 0.69 -3.71 5.05
C GLN A 238 2.21 -3.49 5.04
N GLN A 239 2.72 -2.30 5.43
CA GLN A 239 4.15 -2.06 5.60
C GLN A 239 4.76 -3.05 6.59
N ASP A 240 4.25 -3.11 7.83
CA ASP A 240 4.71 -4.03 8.87
C ASP A 240 4.71 -5.50 8.42
N SER A 241 3.77 -5.87 7.55
CA SER A 241 3.61 -7.23 7.05
C SER A 241 4.64 -7.56 5.98
N LEU A 242 4.97 -6.61 5.11
CA LEU A 242 6.01 -6.74 4.09
C LEU A 242 7.41 -6.60 4.66
N GLU A 243 7.63 -5.72 5.64
CA GLU A 243 8.91 -5.61 6.36
C GLU A 243 9.27 -6.91 7.07
N LYS A 244 8.32 -7.58 7.73
CA LYS A 244 8.52 -8.90 8.35
C LYS A 244 8.91 -9.99 7.36
N VAL A 245 8.60 -9.82 6.07
CA VAL A 245 8.95 -10.73 4.97
C VAL A 245 10.21 -10.27 4.22
N ALA A 246 10.66 -9.03 4.43
CA ALA A 246 11.87 -8.46 3.85
C ALA A 246 13.09 -8.48 4.80
N HIS A 247 12.92 -9.05 6.00
CA HIS A 247 13.96 -9.32 7.00
C HIS A 247 14.26 -10.83 7.13
#